data_AF-A0A971BWH7-F1
#
_entry.id   AF-A0A971BWH7-F1
#
_cell.length_a   1.000
_cell.length_b   1.000
_cell.length_c   1.000
_cell.angle_alpha   90.00
_cell.angle_beta   90.00
_cell.angle_gamma   90.00
#
_symmetry.space_group_name_H-M   'P 1'
#
loop_
_entity.id
_entity.type
_entity.pdbx_description
1 polymer ?
#
loop_
_entity_poly.entity_id
_entity_poly.type
_entity_poly.pdbx_seq_one_letter_code
_entity_poly.pdbx_strand_id
1 'polypeptide(L)' 'MKVNPGKIVRRIDETGRPVLLTSHGRGVAVVQGLAEFEAAQEERDFMRAVVAGLADLETGHVVPLEDVRRRLGL' A
#
# COMPACT_ATOMS: atom_id res chain seq x y z
N MET A 1 -22.82 6.28 9.12
CA MET A 1 -21.92 6.44 10.29
C MET A 1 -22.58 6.92 11.57
N LYS A 2 -23.74 7.60 11.53
CA LYS A 2 -24.32 8.30 12.70
C LYS A 2 -24.79 7.40 13.86
N VAL A 3 -25.00 6.10 13.62
CA VAL A 3 -25.71 5.23 14.58
C VAL A 3 -24.78 4.43 15.51
N ASN A 4 -23.66 3.89 15.01
CA ASN A 4 -22.67 3.22 15.86
C ASN A 4 -21.31 3.03 15.14
N PRO A 5 -20.40 4.00 15.19
CA PRO A 5 -19.12 3.93 14.48
C PRO A 5 -18.20 2.81 15.02
N GLY A 6 -18.19 2.57 16.34
CA GLY A 6 -17.32 1.55 16.95
C GLY A 6 -17.66 0.14 16.49
N LYS A 7 -18.94 -0.21 16.37
CA LYS A 7 -19.37 -1.52 15.84
C LYS A 7 -18.96 -1.71 14.37
N ILE A 8 -18.98 -0.63 13.58
CA ILE A 8 -18.60 -0.69 12.17
C ILE A 8 -17.09 -0.91 12.04
N VAL A 9 -16.28 -0.12 12.76
CA VAL A 9 -14.81 -0.27 12.77
C VAL A 9 -14.42 -1.68 13.20
N ARG A 10 -14.97 -2.17 14.33
CA ARG A 10 -14.71 -3.52 14.81
C ARG A 10 -15.04 -4.59 13.75
N ARG A 11 -16.17 -4.45 13.04
CA ARG A 11 -16.53 -5.38 11.96
C ARG A 11 -15.56 -5.32 10.79
N ILE A 12 -15.07 -4.13 10.44
CA ILE A 12 -14.08 -3.95 9.39
C ILE A 12 -12.80 -4.68 9.79
N ASP A 13 -12.30 -4.47 11.00
CA ASP A 13 -11.08 -5.12 11.51
C ASP A 13 -11.25 -6.65 11.61
N GLU A 14 -12.42 -7.14 12.06
CA GLU A 14 -12.69 -8.59 12.19
C GLU A 14 -12.85 -9.30 10.84
N THR A 15 -13.27 -8.58 9.78
CA THR A 15 -13.58 -9.20 8.49
C THR A 15 -12.59 -8.86 7.38
N GLY A 16 -11.75 -7.84 7.57
CA GLY A 16 -10.91 -7.25 6.54
C GLY A 16 -11.70 -6.61 5.38
N ARG A 17 -13.02 -6.42 5.51
CA ARG A 17 -13.87 -5.95 4.42
C ARG A 17 -14.06 -4.44 4.50
N PRO A 18 -13.61 -3.67 3.49
CA PRO A 18 -13.82 -2.22 3.45
C PRO A 18 -15.31 -1.88 3.23
N VAL A 19 -15.72 -0.71 3.70
CA VAL A 19 -17.10 -0.22 3.60
C VAL A 19 -17.13 1.15 2.91
N LEU A 20 -18.05 1.31 1.95
CA LEU A 20 -18.33 2.59 1.30
C LEU A 20 -19.30 3.42 2.16
N LEU A 21 -18.89 4.64 2.49
CA LEU A 21 -19.76 5.64 3.11
C LEU A 21 -20.45 6.46 2.01
N THR A 22 -21.77 6.54 2.10
CA THR A 22 -22.59 7.34 1.18
C THR A 22 -23.28 8.51 1.87
N SER A 23 -23.37 9.66 1.20
CA SER A 23 -24.20 10.80 1.56
C SER A 23 -25.19 11.07 0.43
N HIS A 24 -26.50 11.01 0.71
CA HIS A 24 -27.56 11.20 -0.29
C HIS A 24 -27.37 10.30 -1.53
N GLY A 25 -27.05 9.02 -1.31
CA GLY A 25 -26.82 8.04 -2.38
C GLY A 25 -25.46 8.16 -3.10
N ARG A 26 -24.64 9.18 -2.79
CA ARG A 26 -23.31 9.36 -3.39
C ARG A 26 -22.21 8.85 -2.47
N GLY A 27 -21.28 8.06 -3.00
CA GLY A 27 -20.06 7.67 -2.27
C GLY A 27 -19.23 8.90 -1.91
N VAL A 28 -18.82 9.02 -0.64
CA VAL A 28 -18.05 10.17 -0.14
C VAL A 28 -16.75 9.76 0.57
N ALA A 29 -16.66 8.53 1.06
CA ALA A 29 -15.46 8.00 1.70
C ALA A 29 -15.48 6.46 1.70
N VAL A 30 -14.32 5.84 1.84
CA VAL A 30 -14.16 4.41 2.12
C VAL A 30 -13.51 4.28 3.49
N VAL A 31 -14.04 3.39 4.33
CA VAL A 31 -13.42 3.02 5.61
C VAL A 31 -12.94 1.58 5.49
N GLN A 32 -11.69 1.36 5.83
CA GLN A 32 -11.04 0.04 5.81
C GLN A 32 -10.14 -0.07 7.04
N GLY A 33 -9.69 -1.28 7.37
CA GLY A 33 -8.79 -1.51 8.48
C GLY A 33 -7.43 -0.87 8.20
N LEU A 34 -6.76 -0.42 9.27
CA LEU A 34 -5.47 0.27 9.14
C LEU A 34 -4.39 -0.68 8.59
N ALA A 35 -4.32 -1.89 9.11
CA ALA A 35 -3.35 -2.90 8.69
C ALA A 35 -3.51 -3.26 7.20
N GLU A 36 -4.75 -3.44 6.72
CA GLU A 36 -5.03 -3.72 5.32
C GLU A 36 -4.66 -2.53 4.43
N PHE A 37 -4.91 -1.30 4.88
CA PHE A 37 -4.51 -0.10 4.16
C PHE A 37 -2.99 -0.01 4.02
N GLU A 38 -2.26 -0.19 5.12
CA GLU A 38 -0.80 -0.12 5.16
C GLU A 38 -0.17 -1.22 4.30
N ALA A 39 -0.64 -2.47 4.43
CA ALA A 39 -0.17 -3.58 3.60
C ALA A 39 -0.39 -3.29 2.10
N ALA A 40 -1.55 -2.73 1.73
CA ALA A 40 -1.82 -2.37 0.35
C ALA A 40 -0.98 -1.17 -0.14
N GLN A 41 -0.57 -0.25 0.75
CA GLN A 41 0.39 0.80 0.37
C GLN A 41 1.77 0.20 0.14
N GLU A 42 2.25 -0.63 1.06
CA GLU A 42 3.56 -1.27 0.97
C GLU A 42 3.68 -2.15 -0.29
N GLU A 43 2.64 -2.93 -0.60
CA GLU A 43 2.59 -3.74 -1.82
C GLU A 43 2.69 -2.87 -3.08
N ARG A 44 2.00 -1.72 -3.11
CA ARG A 44 2.06 -0.80 -4.27
C ARG A 44 3.43 -0.16 -4.42
N ASP A 45 4.04 0.25 -3.31
CA ASP A 45 5.36 0.86 -3.32
C ASP A 45 6.43 -0.16 -3.74
N PHE A 46 6.33 -1.39 -3.24
CA PHE A 46 7.15 -2.51 -3.68
C PHE A 46 6.99 -2.75 -5.19
N MET A 47 5.76 -2.87 -5.70
CA MET A 47 5.54 -3.11 -7.12
C MET A 47 6.06 -1.96 -8.00
N ARG A 48 5.96 -0.70 -7.55
CA ARG A 48 6.57 0.44 -8.24
C ARG A 48 8.09 0.33 -8.29
N ALA A 49 8.73 -0.07 -7.17
CA ALA A 49 10.17 -0.28 -7.12
C ALA A 49 10.61 -1.42 -8.04
N VAL A 50 9.85 -2.52 -8.11
CA VAL A 50 10.10 -3.63 -9.04
C VAL A 50 10.04 -3.14 -10.50
N VAL A 51 8.97 -2.42 -10.87
CA VAL A 51 8.82 -1.87 -12.22
C VAL A 51 9.95 -0.91 -12.57
N ALA A 52 10.33 -0.03 -11.66
CA ALA A 52 11.46 0.88 -11.85
C ALA A 52 12.77 0.10 -12.05
N GLY A 53 13.03 -0.92 -11.23
CA GLY A 53 14.22 -1.76 -11.35
C GLY A 53 14.28 -2.54 -12.67
N LEU A 54 13.13 -3.01 -13.19
CA LEU A 54 13.08 -3.64 -14.51
C LEU A 54 13.42 -2.65 -15.64
N ALA A 55 12.93 -1.41 -15.57
CA ALA A 55 13.27 -0.37 -16.53
C ALA A 55 14.76 0.03 -16.45
N ASP A 56 15.35 0.08 -15.25
CA ASP A 56 16.78 0.32 -15.06
C ASP A 56 17.63 -0.80 -15.69
N LEU A 57 17.19 -2.06 -15.56
CA LEU A 57 17.86 -3.20 -16.23
C LEU A 57 17.83 -3.07 -17.76
N GLU A 58 16.69 -2.70 -18.33
CA GLU A 58 16.52 -2.52 -19.79
C GLU A 58 17.39 -1.39 -20.35
N THR A 59 17.59 -0.32 -19.57
CA THR A 59 18.39 0.84 -19.97
C THR A 59 19.86 0.75 -19.59
N GLY A 60 20.28 -0.36 -18.94
CA GLY A 60 21.65 -0.55 -18.47
C GLY A 60 22.02 0.32 -17.27
N HIS A 61 21.04 0.89 -16.58
CA HIS A 61 21.18 1.74 -15.40
C HIS A 61 21.46 0.92 -14.13
N VAL A 62 22.52 0.10 -14.19
CA VAL A 62 22.89 -0.86 -13.14
C VAL A 62 24.26 -0.54 -12.55
N VAL A 63 24.49 -0.94 -11.31
CA VAL A 63 25.79 -0.86 -10.64
C VAL A 63 26.28 -2.27 -10.32
N PRO A 64 27.51 -2.66 -10.71
CA PRO A 64 28.07 -3.95 -10.34
C PRO A 64 28.14 -4.15 -8.83
N LEU A 65 27.94 -5.40 -8.37
CA LEU A 65 27.91 -5.72 -6.94
C LEU A 65 29.21 -5.32 -6.21
N GLU A 66 30.36 -5.52 -6.85
CA GLU A 66 31.67 -5.14 -6.32
C GLU A 66 31.75 -3.64 -6.01
N ASP A 67 31.16 -2.80 -6.87
CA ASP A 67 31.14 -1.36 -6.69
C ASP A 67 30.16 -0.93 -5.59
N VAL A 68 29.03 -1.64 -5.46
CA VAL A 68 28.07 -1.42 -4.36
C VAL A 68 28.70 -1.77 -3.01
N ARG A 69 29.37 -2.92 -2.90
CA ARG A 69 30.09 -3.35 -1.69
C ARG A 69 31.12 -2.33 -1.25
N ARG A 70 31.95 -1.87 -2.20
CA ARG A 70 32.95 -0.82 -1.95
C ARG A 70 32.34 0.48 -1.44
N ARG A 71 31.20 0.92 -2.01
CA ARG A 71 30.50 2.15 -1.60
C ARG A 71 29.87 2.04 -0.22
N LEU A 72 29.33 0.88 0.14
CA LEU A 72 28.66 0.64 1.41
C LEU A 72 29.61 0.16 2.53
N GLY A 73 30.87 -0.13 2.21
CA GLY A 73 31.85 -0.65 3.18
C GLY A 73 31.58 -2.09 3.62
N LEU A 74 31.02 -2.92 2.72
CA LEU A 74 30.60 -4.32 2.96
C LEU A 74 31.49 -5.35 2.26
#